data_AF-A0A5B0FG35-F1
#
_entry.id   AF-A0A5B0FG35-F1
#
_cell.length_a   1.000
_cell.length_b   1.000
_cell.length_c   1.000
_cell.angle_alpha   90.00
_cell.angle_beta   90.00
_cell.angle_gamma   90.00
#
_symmetry.space_group_name_H-M   'P 1'
#
loop_
_entity.id
_entity.type
_entity.pdbx_description
1 polymer ?
#
loop_
_entity_poly.entity_id
_entity_poly.type
_entity_poly.pdbx_seq_one_letter_code
_entity_poly.pdbx_strand_id
1 'polypeptide(L)'
;MKTSFLSLLFLLSFRFVAAQAPESFNFQGVARGADGKLVKNIITRLRITIHSENLSGPVAYSETHRPSTNEHGIFTIAVGKGLVESGEFNKISWGTVSHFIHLELDPAGGTEYVDLGSTQLLSVPYAAHAKEAGQWRDGTPVVQTMKIGSEVDVNDPNPDPNDPKVKKYYLPDIGDGATLIWYPVKGSFRAGNADGGKWNDGLMGKFSFAAGTSTEASGLASAAFGISTKASVEYSLATGLFTESTASGSATFGAFTKAQGAASAAFGQYTVAKTRGSFVAGLYNNASDFPDPDNEKDDDRIFQIGNGDSEKRLNALTLLRNGNLGLGKDVLEPKYILDIGGRPRVRHIGTATAGIYLDDSENKERGFVGMRTDDQIGFYLDTWKFWVNTAGNAVLLGNLTQTSDARLKHKLSPITESLAKVTGLAPYHYYWKDPEREQNIQTGLIAQEVEKLFPELVKADAQGYKSVNYIGLIPHLIDSVKELNKKNELLTSQNQLIQEQNVVMIRKLEAMEARLNESEFPKTAMRTK
;
A
#
# COMPACT_ATOMS: atom_id res chain seq x y z
N MET A 1 22.62 -52.55 12.45
CA MET A 1 21.33 -51.88 12.15
C MET A 1 20.14 -52.85 12.27
N LYS A 2 19.98 -53.52 13.42
CA LYS A 2 18.89 -54.52 13.65
C LYS A 2 17.91 -54.10 14.75
N THR A 3 18.03 -52.87 15.25
CA THR A 3 17.20 -52.32 16.34
C THR A 3 16.18 -51.28 15.88
N SER A 4 16.25 -50.80 14.63
CA SER A 4 15.31 -49.81 14.08
C SER A 4 14.14 -50.42 13.30
N PHE A 5 14.15 -51.72 12.99
CA PHE A 5 13.07 -52.39 12.27
C PHE A 5 11.95 -52.88 13.21
N LEU A 6 12.27 -53.10 14.48
CA LEU A 6 11.30 -53.58 15.48
C LEU A 6 10.38 -52.45 15.99
N SER A 7 10.83 -51.20 15.91
CA SER A 7 10.04 -50.00 16.25
C SER A 7 9.05 -49.61 15.15
N LEU A 8 9.31 -49.99 13.89
CA LEU A 8 8.44 -49.71 12.75
C LEU A 8 7.28 -50.72 12.63
N LEU A 9 7.43 -51.93 13.21
CA LEU A 9 6.38 -52.95 13.22
C LEU A 9 5.34 -52.76 14.34
N PHE A 10 5.65 -51.97 15.37
CA PHE A 10 4.75 -51.71 16.49
C PHE A 10 3.80 -50.50 16.27
N LEU A 11 4.04 -49.72 15.21
CA LEU A 11 3.20 -48.57 14.82
C LEU A 11 2.12 -48.91 13.77
N LEU A 12 2.02 -50.18 13.34
CA LEU A 12 1.09 -50.61 12.28
C LEU A 12 -0.07 -51.50 12.75
N SER A 13 -0.35 -51.56 14.05
CA SER A 13 -1.47 -52.35 14.60
C SER A 13 -2.41 -51.53 15.46
N PHE A 14 -2.87 -50.37 14.96
CA PHE A 14 -4.16 -49.83 15.43
C PHE A 14 -5.27 -50.56 14.67
N ARG A 15 -5.72 -51.69 15.23
CA ARG A 15 -7.02 -52.26 14.88
C ARG A 15 -8.07 -51.24 15.35
N PHE A 16 -8.80 -50.65 14.40
CA PHE A 16 -10.07 -50.02 14.70
C PHE A 16 -10.97 -51.08 15.36
N VAL A 17 -11.10 -51.02 16.68
CA VAL A 17 -12.21 -51.68 17.37
C VAL A 17 -13.39 -50.74 17.17
N ALA A 18 -14.09 -50.91 16.05
CA ALA A 18 -15.46 -50.44 15.98
C ALA A 18 -16.22 -51.23 17.03
N ALA A 19 -16.71 -50.56 18.07
CA ALA A 19 -17.78 -51.11 18.88
C ALA A 19 -19.00 -51.23 17.95
N GLN A 20 -19.14 -52.34 17.24
CA GLN A 20 -20.39 -52.67 16.57
C GLN A 20 -21.42 -52.86 17.68
N ALA A 21 -22.51 -52.09 17.61
CA ALA A 21 -23.66 -52.35 18.44
C ALA A 21 -24.00 -53.84 18.29
N PRO A 22 -24.25 -54.57 19.38
CA PRO A 22 -24.60 -55.99 19.28
C PRO A 22 -25.77 -56.13 18.30
N GLU A 23 -25.58 -56.86 17.20
CA GLU A 23 -26.65 -57.16 16.22
C GLU A 23 -27.61 -58.20 16.81
N SER A 24 -28.19 -57.87 17.96
CA SER A 24 -29.10 -58.72 18.72
C SER A 24 -29.76 -57.92 19.84
N PHE A 25 -30.96 -58.31 20.25
CA PHE A 25 -31.62 -57.76 21.44
C PHE A 25 -32.02 -58.87 22.41
N ASN A 26 -32.05 -58.56 23.71
CA ASN A 26 -32.45 -59.53 24.73
C ASN A 26 -33.95 -59.78 24.68
N PHE A 27 -34.35 -61.04 24.79
CA PHE A 27 -35.72 -61.47 24.94
C PHE A 27 -35.83 -62.45 26.11
N GLN A 28 -36.83 -62.25 26.97
CA GLN A 28 -37.11 -63.11 28.10
C GLN A 28 -38.58 -63.50 28.10
N GLY A 29 -38.85 -64.80 28.27
CA GLY A 29 -40.20 -65.35 28.27
C GLY A 29 -40.39 -66.37 29.39
N VAL A 30 -41.65 -66.76 29.60
CA VAL A 30 -42.04 -67.84 30.51
C VAL A 30 -42.64 -68.96 29.67
N ALA A 31 -42.02 -70.14 29.68
CA ALA A 31 -42.50 -71.31 28.97
C ALA A 31 -43.65 -71.99 29.74
N ARG A 32 -44.77 -72.22 29.05
CA ARG A 32 -45.92 -72.97 29.55
C ARG A 32 -46.25 -74.13 28.61
N GLY A 33 -46.60 -75.28 29.17
CA GLY A 33 -47.08 -76.43 28.41
C GLY A 33 -48.53 -76.22 27.95
N ALA A 34 -49.02 -77.13 27.11
CA ALA A 34 -50.40 -77.11 26.61
C ALA A 34 -51.48 -77.20 27.72
N ASP A 35 -51.11 -77.68 28.91
CA ASP A 35 -51.96 -77.72 30.11
C ASP A 35 -51.89 -76.43 30.96
N GLY A 36 -51.18 -75.39 30.47
CA GLY A 36 -50.99 -74.11 31.15
C GLY A 36 -49.96 -74.12 32.29
N LYS A 37 -49.38 -75.30 32.62
CA LYS A 37 -48.37 -75.42 33.67
C LYS A 37 -47.00 -74.93 33.19
N LEU A 38 -46.17 -74.50 34.14
CA LEU A 38 -44.81 -74.05 33.85
C LEU A 38 -43.93 -75.21 33.39
N VAL A 39 -43.17 -74.96 32.33
CA VAL A 39 -42.13 -75.86 31.84
C VAL A 39 -40.83 -75.52 32.56
N LYS A 40 -40.44 -76.32 33.56
CA LYS A 40 -39.37 -75.98 34.52
C LYS A 40 -38.14 -76.86 34.35
N ASN A 41 -36.95 -76.27 34.51
CA ASN A 41 -35.66 -76.97 34.57
C ASN A 41 -35.40 -77.93 33.39
N ILE A 42 -35.90 -77.62 32.21
CA ILE A 42 -35.66 -78.41 31.00
C ILE A 42 -35.22 -77.53 29.84
N ILE A 43 -34.56 -78.15 28.86
CA ILE A 43 -34.20 -77.51 27.60
C ILE A 43 -35.42 -77.55 26.68
N THR A 44 -35.90 -76.39 26.27
CA THR A 44 -36.97 -76.24 25.29
C THR A 44 -36.38 -75.84 23.94
N ARG A 45 -37.20 -75.82 22.89
CA ARG A 45 -36.81 -75.27 21.60
C ARG A 45 -37.74 -74.13 21.25
N LEU A 46 -37.18 -72.96 20.96
CA LEU A 46 -37.92 -71.75 20.61
C LEU A 46 -37.58 -71.36 19.18
N ARG A 47 -38.59 -71.11 18.37
CA ARG A 47 -38.45 -70.45 17.07
C ARG A 47 -38.97 -69.03 17.18
N ILE A 48 -38.22 -68.12 16.57
CA ILE A 48 -38.58 -66.71 16.50
C ILE A 48 -38.58 -66.30 15.06
N THR A 49 -39.70 -65.72 14.63
CA THR A 49 -39.87 -65.18 13.28
C THR A 49 -40.21 -63.71 13.37
N ILE A 50 -39.52 -62.88 12.60
CA ILE A 50 -39.79 -61.45 12.47
C ILE A 50 -40.55 -61.24 11.16
N HIS A 51 -41.79 -60.77 11.27
CA HIS A 51 -42.61 -60.35 10.13
C HIS A 51 -42.52 -58.84 9.94
N SER A 52 -42.55 -58.40 8.68
CA SER A 52 -42.66 -56.97 8.33
C SER A 52 -44.10 -56.58 7.99
N GLU A 53 -44.44 -55.30 8.18
CA GLU A 53 -45.69 -54.63 7.81
C GLU A 53 -46.92 -55.00 8.66
N ASN A 54 -47.21 -56.29 8.89
CA ASN A 54 -48.38 -56.76 9.65
C ASN A 54 -48.11 -58.10 10.37
N LEU A 55 -49.05 -58.55 11.23
CA LEU A 55 -48.94 -59.73 12.12
C LEU A 55 -48.62 -61.06 11.42
N SER A 56 -48.90 -61.18 10.12
CA SER A 56 -48.63 -62.36 9.29
C SER A 56 -47.99 -61.98 7.95
N GLY A 57 -47.24 -60.87 7.95
CA GLY A 57 -46.59 -60.36 6.74
C GLY A 57 -45.44 -61.23 6.25
N PRO A 58 -44.67 -60.77 5.25
CA PRO A 58 -43.49 -61.51 4.80
C PRO A 58 -42.48 -61.70 5.95
N VAL A 59 -41.84 -62.88 5.98
CA VAL A 59 -40.77 -63.19 6.94
C VAL A 59 -39.52 -62.40 6.56
N ALA A 60 -39.14 -61.44 7.41
CA ALA A 60 -37.90 -60.70 7.26
C ALA A 60 -36.69 -61.49 7.80
N TYR A 61 -36.92 -62.28 8.86
CA TYR A 61 -35.89 -63.09 9.51
C TYR A 61 -36.51 -64.17 10.38
N SER A 62 -35.86 -65.34 10.48
CA SER A 62 -36.26 -66.41 11.41
C SER A 62 -35.04 -67.16 11.96
N GLU A 63 -35.09 -67.52 13.23
CA GLU A 63 -34.03 -68.26 13.92
C GLU A 63 -34.60 -69.20 15.00
N THR A 64 -33.78 -70.17 15.41
CA THR A 64 -34.10 -71.09 16.51
C THR A 64 -33.10 -71.04 17.65
N HIS A 65 -33.60 -71.25 18.86
CA HIS A 65 -32.85 -71.29 20.11
C HIS A 65 -33.17 -72.58 20.88
N ARG A 66 -32.24 -72.98 21.76
CA ARG A 66 -32.43 -74.08 22.72
C ARG A 66 -32.28 -73.59 24.16
N PRO A 67 -33.17 -72.72 24.65
CA PRO A 67 -33.03 -72.18 25.98
C PRO A 67 -33.32 -73.22 27.07
N SER A 68 -32.61 -73.13 28.20
CA SER A 68 -32.96 -73.84 29.44
C SER A 68 -33.89 -72.98 30.29
N THR A 69 -35.01 -73.54 30.74
CA THR A 69 -35.91 -72.85 31.67
C THR A 69 -35.47 -73.03 33.13
N ASN A 70 -35.73 -72.05 34.00
CA ASN A 70 -35.46 -72.16 35.45
C ASN A 70 -36.67 -72.72 36.23
N GLU A 71 -36.60 -72.74 37.57
CA GLU A 71 -37.69 -73.22 38.44
C GLU A 71 -39.01 -72.43 38.33
N HIS A 72 -38.94 -71.23 37.76
CA HIS A 72 -40.08 -70.36 37.46
C HIS A 72 -40.52 -70.46 35.99
N GLY A 73 -39.94 -71.35 35.20
CA GLY A 73 -40.22 -71.51 33.78
C GLY A 73 -39.68 -70.38 32.90
N ILE A 74 -38.83 -69.50 33.44
CA ILE A 74 -38.26 -68.36 32.73
C ILE A 74 -37.09 -68.82 31.87
N PHE A 75 -37.01 -68.31 30.64
CA PHE A 75 -35.84 -68.40 29.78
C PHE A 75 -35.42 -67.02 29.27
N THR A 76 -34.12 -66.84 29.01
CA THR A 76 -33.56 -65.62 28.43
C THR A 76 -32.69 -66.00 27.23
N ILE A 77 -32.83 -65.25 26.14
CA ILE A 77 -32.08 -65.42 24.90
C ILE A 77 -31.70 -64.05 24.32
N ALA A 78 -30.76 -64.04 23.38
CA ALA A 78 -30.44 -62.88 22.56
C ALA A 78 -30.92 -63.14 21.13
N VAL A 79 -32.00 -62.46 20.72
CA VAL A 79 -32.57 -62.57 19.38
C VAL A 79 -31.59 -61.99 18.37
N GLY A 80 -31.24 -62.73 17.32
CA GLY A 80 -30.16 -62.42 16.37
C GLY A 80 -28.86 -63.19 16.63
N LYS A 81 -28.82 -64.04 17.67
CA LYS A 81 -27.69 -64.94 18.00
C LYS A 81 -28.07 -66.43 17.96
N GLY A 82 -29.26 -66.76 17.47
CA GLY A 82 -29.73 -68.14 17.32
C GLY A 82 -29.18 -68.81 16.07
N LEU A 83 -29.65 -70.03 15.82
CA LEU A 83 -29.42 -70.73 14.55
C LEU A 83 -30.41 -70.21 13.51
N VAL A 84 -29.90 -69.47 12.52
CA VAL A 84 -30.72 -68.86 11.46
C VAL A 84 -31.41 -69.93 10.62
N GLU A 85 -32.73 -69.79 10.44
CA GLU A 85 -33.52 -70.61 9.50
C GLU A 85 -33.79 -69.86 8.18
N SER A 86 -33.98 -68.54 8.23
CA SER A 86 -34.21 -67.72 7.03
C SER A 86 -33.87 -66.24 7.27
N GLY A 87 -33.44 -65.53 6.23
CA GLY A 87 -33.09 -64.10 6.26
C GLY A 87 -31.73 -63.80 6.90
N GLU A 88 -31.38 -62.52 6.96
CA GLU A 88 -30.16 -62.01 7.60
C GLU A 88 -30.53 -60.89 8.57
N PHE A 89 -30.20 -61.05 9.86
CA PHE A 89 -30.64 -60.11 10.90
C PHE A 89 -30.16 -58.67 10.67
N ASN A 90 -28.96 -58.51 10.11
CA ASN A 90 -28.34 -57.22 9.81
C ASN A 90 -28.93 -56.51 8.56
N LYS A 91 -29.74 -57.20 7.75
CA LYS A 91 -30.43 -56.64 6.59
C LYS A 91 -31.88 -56.24 6.87
N ILE A 92 -32.37 -56.46 8.10
CA ILE A 92 -33.73 -56.05 8.48
C ILE A 92 -33.81 -54.51 8.51
N SER A 93 -34.76 -53.95 7.78
CA SER A 93 -34.99 -52.50 7.67
C SER A 93 -35.80 -51.95 8.85
N TRP A 94 -35.26 -52.02 10.06
CA TRP A 94 -35.94 -51.67 11.32
C TRP A 94 -36.62 -50.30 11.37
N GLY A 95 -36.17 -49.32 10.58
CA GLY A 95 -36.62 -47.93 10.64
C GLY A 95 -37.69 -47.50 9.62
N THR A 96 -38.05 -48.37 8.66
CA THR A 96 -38.90 -48.01 7.50
C THR A 96 -40.33 -48.55 7.58
N VAL A 97 -40.53 -49.70 8.24
CA VAL A 97 -41.84 -50.36 8.38
C VAL A 97 -42.01 -50.93 9.79
N SER A 98 -43.25 -51.21 10.20
CA SER A 98 -43.53 -51.91 11.46
C SER A 98 -43.04 -53.35 11.39
N HIS A 99 -42.53 -53.87 12.51
CA HIS A 99 -42.06 -55.26 12.64
C HIS A 99 -42.82 -55.98 13.76
N PHE A 100 -43.04 -57.28 13.59
CA PHE A 100 -43.77 -58.12 14.52
C PHE A 100 -42.92 -59.35 14.87
N ILE A 101 -42.84 -59.70 16.15
CA ILE A 101 -42.18 -60.91 16.63
C ILE A 101 -43.22 -62.00 16.81
N HIS A 102 -43.05 -63.10 16.11
CA HIS A 102 -43.82 -64.33 16.18
C HIS A 102 -43.00 -65.39 16.92
N LEU A 103 -43.61 -66.04 17.91
CA LEU A 103 -42.96 -66.99 18.80
C LEU A 103 -43.62 -68.36 18.69
N GLU A 104 -42.79 -69.39 18.54
CA GLU A 104 -43.26 -70.78 18.56
C GLU A 104 -42.37 -71.61 19.47
N LEU A 105 -42.94 -72.46 20.32
CA LEU A 105 -42.21 -73.22 21.35
C LEU A 105 -42.51 -74.71 21.26
N ASP A 106 -41.47 -75.53 21.26
CA ASP A 106 -41.55 -76.95 21.58
C ASP A 106 -41.12 -77.14 23.05
N PRO A 107 -42.06 -77.44 23.96
CA PRO A 107 -41.77 -77.61 25.39
C PRO A 107 -40.96 -78.87 25.69
N ALA A 108 -40.92 -79.87 24.81
CA ALA A 108 -40.10 -81.08 24.95
C ALA A 108 -38.71 -80.94 24.30
N GLY A 109 -38.44 -79.82 23.61
CA GLY A 109 -37.15 -79.54 22.96
C GLY A 109 -36.95 -80.25 21.61
N GLY A 110 -38.03 -80.78 21.03
CA GLY A 110 -38.03 -81.51 19.75
C GLY A 110 -38.14 -80.62 18.50
N THR A 111 -39.09 -80.93 17.63
CA THR A 111 -39.41 -80.19 16.39
C THR A 111 -40.92 -79.90 16.23
N GLU A 112 -41.73 -80.19 17.25
CA GLU A 112 -43.17 -79.93 17.24
C GLU A 112 -43.47 -78.64 17.98
N TYR A 113 -43.65 -77.58 17.21
CA TYR A 113 -43.82 -76.24 17.74
C TYR A 113 -45.30 -75.92 18.05
N VAL A 114 -45.53 -75.31 19.21
CA VAL A 114 -46.79 -74.69 19.58
C VAL A 114 -46.68 -73.19 19.32
N ASP A 115 -47.61 -72.64 18.55
CA ASP A 115 -47.71 -71.21 18.28
C ASP A 115 -48.09 -70.45 19.56
N LEU A 116 -47.26 -69.48 19.96
CA LEU A 116 -47.47 -68.62 21.12
C LEU A 116 -48.03 -67.23 20.73
N GLY A 117 -48.20 -66.98 19.44
CA GLY A 117 -48.75 -65.77 18.87
C GLY A 117 -47.70 -64.72 18.45
N SER A 118 -48.19 -63.70 17.77
CA SER A 118 -47.40 -62.58 17.25
C SER A 118 -47.69 -61.29 18.00
N THR A 119 -46.65 -60.49 18.26
CA THR A 119 -46.77 -59.17 18.89
C THR A 119 -45.94 -58.14 18.15
N GLN A 120 -46.37 -56.88 18.14
CA GLN A 120 -45.61 -55.81 17.49
C GLN A 120 -44.34 -55.48 18.30
N LEU A 121 -43.20 -55.38 17.61
CA LEU A 121 -41.99 -54.82 18.19
C LEU A 121 -42.13 -53.29 18.22
N LEU A 122 -42.38 -52.75 19.42
CA LEU A 122 -42.37 -51.31 19.63
C LEU A 122 -40.94 -50.79 19.72
N SER A 123 -40.71 -49.58 19.20
CA SER A 123 -39.41 -48.93 19.30
C SER A 123 -39.06 -48.62 20.75
N VAL A 124 -37.84 -48.96 21.17
CA VAL A 124 -37.32 -48.56 22.48
C VAL A 124 -37.11 -47.04 22.50
N PRO A 125 -37.45 -46.31 23.58
CA PRO A 125 -37.27 -44.85 23.66
C PRO A 125 -35.85 -44.37 23.30
N TYR A 126 -34.82 -45.15 23.62
CA TYR A 126 -33.43 -44.86 23.26
C TYR A 126 -33.15 -44.97 21.74
N ALA A 127 -33.83 -45.89 21.05
CA ALA A 127 -33.73 -46.04 19.59
C ALA A 127 -34.50 -44.94 18.84
N ALA A 128 -35.60 -44.43 19.41
CA ALA A 128 -36.29 -43.25 18.89
C ALA A 128 -35.41 -41.99 19.01
N HIS A 129 -34.69 -41.85 20.12
CA HIS A 129 -33.76 -40.73 20.31
C HIS A 129 -32.52 -40.83 19.39
N ALA A 130 -32.07 -42.03 19.01
CA ALA A 130 -31.03 -42.21 18.01
C ALA A 130 -31.49 -41.83 16.58
N LYS A 131 -32.78 -41.94 16.27
CA LYS A 131 -33.37 -41.46 15.00
C LYS A 131 -33.50 -39.93 14.97
N GLU A 132 -33.72 -39.30 16.12
CA GLU A 132 -33.70 -37.83 16.28
C GLU A 132 -32.27 -37.27 16.33
N ALA A 133 -31.29 -38.00 16.88
CA ALA A 133 -29.88 -37.62 16.83
C ALA A 133 -29.31 -37.61 15.40
N GLY A 134 -29.97 -38.30 14.45
CA GLY A 134 -29.67 -38.26 13.02
C GLY A 134 -30.28 -37.07 12.26
N GLN A 135 -31.05 -36.21 12.94
CA GLN A 135 -31.71 -35.04 12.35
C GLN A 135 -31.47 -33.80 13.20
N TRP A 136 -30.21 -33.35 13.27
CA TRP A 136 -29.84 -31.97 12.94
C TRP A 136 -30.95 -30.92 13.01
N ARG A 137 -31.45 -30.63 14.22
CA ARG A 137 -32.33 -29.51 14.53
C ARG A 137 -31.50 -28.51 15.35
N ASP A 138 -31.60 -27.22 15.02
CA ASP A 138 -31.04 -26.07 15.75
C ASP A 138 -29.53 -25.78 15.54
N GLY A 139 -29.13 -25.19 14.41
CA GLY A 139 -27.75 -24.68 14.23
C GLY A 139 -26.78 -25.62 13.50
N THR A 140 -27.31 -26.42 12.59
CA THR A 140 -26.54 -27.38 11.80
C THR A 140 -25.80 -26.71 10.64
N PRO A 141 -24.48 -26.93 10.50
CA PRO A 141 -23.77 -26.52 9.30
C PRO A 141 -24.32 -27.22 8.05
N VAL A 142 -24.55 -26.50 6.96
CA VAL A 142 -24.90 -27.07 5.64
C VAL A 142 -23.65 -27.71 5.04
N VAL A 143 -23.21 -28.85 5.57
CA VAL A 143 -22.06 -29.58 5.07
C VAL A 143 -22.55 -30.76 4.24
N GLN A 144 -22.61 -30.59 2.93
CA GLN A 144 -22.97 -31.69 2.03
C GLN A 144 -21.75 -32.61 1.82
N THR A 145 -21.74 -33.76 2.47
CA THR A 145 -20.59 -34.71 2.50
C THR A 145 -20.42 -35.56 1.24
N MET A 146 -21.35 -35.48 0.29
CA MET A 146 -21.32 -36.28 -0.94
C MET A 146 -20.39 -35.63 -1.99
N LYS A 147 -19.55 -36.45 -2.63
CA LYS A 147 -18.87 -36.05 -3.86
C LYS A 147 -19.92 -35.87 -4.96
N ILE A 148 -19.85 -34.77 -5.69
CA ILE A 148 -20.60 -34.65 -6.94
C ILE A 148 -20.03 -35.70 -7.89
N GLY A 149 -20.85 -36.69 -8.22
CA GLY A 149 -20.52 -37.69 -9.24
C GLY A 149 -20.53 -37.05 -10.63
N SER A 150 -20.24 -37.84 -11.67
CA SER A 150 -20.27 -37.44 -13.07
C SER A 150 -21.66 -37.02 -13.61
N GLU A 151 -22.66 -36.88 -12.74
CA GLU A 151 -24.05 -36.63 -13.10
C GLU A 151 -24.43 -35.15 -13.15
N VAL A 152 -23.68 -34.27 -12.49
CA VAL A 152 -23.86 -32.81 -12.52
C VAL A 152 -22.60 -32.18 -13.08
N ASP A 153 -22.73 -31.37 -14.14
CA ASP A 153 -21.61 -30.62 -14.68
C ASP A 153 -21.22 -29.49 -13.71
N VAL A 154 -20.16 -29.72 -12.93
CA VAL A 154 -19.58 -28.72 -12.02
C VAL A 154 -19.07 -27.47 -12.76
N ASN A 155 -18.85 -27.57 -14.08
CA ASN A 155 -18.39 -26.45 -14.90
C ASN A 155 -19.54 -25.59 -15.42
N ASP A 156 -20.79 -26.06 -15.42
CA ASP A 156 -21.96 -25.28 -15.86
C ASP A 156 -22.12 -24.04 -14.95
N PRO A 157 -21.94 -22.80 -15.46
CA PRO A 157 -22.04 -21.59 -14.65
C PRO A 157 -23.45 -21.32 -14.15
N ASN A 158 -24.48 -21.90 -14.78
CA ASN A 158 -25.88 -21.69 -14.47
C ASN A 158 -26.68 -22.99 -14.62
N PRO A 159 -26.42 -23.99 -13.76
CA PRO A 159 -27.07 -25.29 -13.87
C PRO A 159 -28.58 -25.14 -13.71
N ASP A 160 -29.36 -25.80 -14.58
CA ASP A 160 -30.83 -25.69 -14.57
C ASP A 160 -31.37 -26.01 -13.17
N PRO A 161 -32.02 -25.05 -12.48
CA PRO A 161 -32.55 -25.27 -11.13
C PRO A 161 -33.66 -26.32 -11.08
N ASN A 162 -34.23 -26.69 -12.25
CA ASN A 162 -35.25 -27.72 -12.36
C ASN A 162 -34.70 -29.11 -12.72
N ASP A 163 -33.41 -29.24 -13.09
CA ASP A 163 -32.80 -30.55 -13.31
C ASP A 163 -32.86 -31.34 -11.98
N PRO A 164 -33.54 -32.50 -11.94
CA PRO A 164 -33.65 -33.31 -10.72
C PRO A 164 -32.30 -33.65 -10.09
N LYS A 165 -31.25 -33.76 -10.92
CA LYS A 165 -29.88 -33.99 -10.46
C LYS A 165 -29.37 -32.79 -9.71
N VAL A 166 -29.50 -31.58 -10.25
CA VAL A 166 -29.05 -30.31 -9.63
C VAL A 166 -29.92 -29.93 -8.42
N LYS A 167 -31.24 -30.11 -8.52
CA LYS A 167 -32.24 -29.72 -7.52
C LYS A 167 -31.99 -30.35 -6.14
N LYS A 168 -31.44 -31.57 -6.10
CA LYS A 168 -31.01 -32.23 -4.85
C LYS A 168 -29.87 -31.49 -4.15
N TYR A 169 -29.04 -30.78 -4.90
CA TYR A 169 -27.84 -30.11 -4.39
C TYR A 169 -28.04 -28.62 -4.14
N TYR A 170 -29.14 -28.02 -4.63
CA TYR A 170 -29.41 -26.59 -4.49
C TYR A 170 -29.38 -26.14 -3.02
N LEU A 171 -28.73 -24.99 -2.78
CA LEU A 171 -28.67 -24.42 -1.44
C LEU A 171 -30.05 -23.81 -1.10
N PRO A 172 -30.75 -24.29 -0.05
CA PRO A 172 -31.98 -23.65 0.39
C PRO A 172 -31.68 -22.23 0.90
N ASP A 173 -32.73 -21.43 1.08
CA ASP A 173 -32.58 -20.19 1.84
C ASP A 173 -32.08 -20.53 3.26
N ILE A 174 -30.92 -19.97 3.59
CA ILE A 174 -30.17 -20.25 4.82
C ILE A 174 -30.56 -19.29 5.94
N GLY A 175 -31.22 -18.18 5.62
CA GLY A 175 -31.54 -17.12 6.58
C GLY A 175 -30.30 -16.45 7.18
N ASP A 176 -30.55 -15.56 8.15
CA ASP A 176 -29.51 -14.88 8.91
C ASP A 176 -29.06 -15.72 10.12
N GLY A 177 -27.81 -15.57 10.54
CA GLY A 177 -27.26 -16.19 11.74
C GLY A 177 -25.93 -16.90 11.55
N ALA A 178 -25.36 -17.36 12.66
CA ALA A 178 -24.13 -18.13 12.66
C ALA A 178 -24.35 -19.48 11.95
N THR A 179 -23.63 -19.72 10.86
CA THR A 179 -23.72 -20.94 10.05
C THR A 179 -22.36 -21.30 9.45
N LEU A 180 -22.23 -22.57 9.08
CA LEU A 180 -21.09 -23.10 8.33
C LEU A 180 -21.67 -23.84 7.13
N ILE A 181 -21.21 -23.51 5.92
CA ILE A 181 -21.75 -24.03 4.66
C ILE A 181 -20.59 -24.59 3.84
N TRP A 182 -20.74 -25.83 3.41
CA TRP A 182 -20.00 -26.41 2.31
C TRP A 182 -21.00 -26.74 1.19
N TYR A 183 -20.91 -25.98 0.10
CA TYR A 183 -21.79 -26.09 -1.06
C TYR A 183 -21.04 -26.70 -2.25
N PRO A 184 -21.12 -28.02 -2.42
CA PRO A 184 -20.28 -28.74 -3.37
C PRO A 184 -20.56 -28.39 -4.83
N VAL A 185 -21.79 -27.97 -5.20
CA VAL A 185 -22.13 -27.62 -6.61
C VAL A 185 -21.21 -26.52 -7.12
N LYS A 186 -20.95 -25.54 -6.26
CA LYS A 186 -20.03 -24.45 -6.55
C LYS A 186 -18.66 -24.67 -5.93
N GLY A 187 -18.41 -25.76 -5.22
CA GLY A 187 -17.18 -25.96 -4.45
C GLY A 187 -16.88 -24.81 -3.48
N SER A 188 -17.92 -24.20 -2.91
CA SER A 188 -17.80 -22.98 -2.11
C SER A 188 -17.97 -23.26 -0.62
N PHE A 189 -17.26 -22.48 0.19
CA PHE A 189 -17.25 -22.62 1.65
C PHE A 189 -17.61 -21.29 2.32
N ARG A 190 -18.45 -21.35 3.37
CA ARG A 190 -18.80 -20.21 4.23
C ARG A 190 -18.68 -20.60 5.70
N ALA A 191 -18.17 -19.71 6.55
CA ALA A 191 -18.15 -19.95 7.99
C ALA A 191 -18.24 -18.64 8.78
N GLY A 192 -19.16 -18.54 9.74
CA GLY A 192 -19.39 -17.31 10.52
C GLY A 192 -20.85 -16.89 10.48
N ASN A 193 -21.14 -15.59 10.45
CA ASN A 193 -22.49 -15.06 10.53
C ASN A 193 -23.01 -14.62 9.14
N ALA A 194 -23.98 -15.38 8.60
CA ALA A 194 -24.75 -14.98 7.45
C ALA A 194 -25.68 -13.82 7.85
N ASP A 195 -25.69 -12.75 7.08
CA ASP A 195 -26.49 -11.56 7.38
C ASP A 195 -26.89 -10.90 6.06
N GLY A 196 -28.16 -10.52 5.93
CA GLY A 196 -28.69 -9.81 4.77
C GLY A 196 -28.64 -10.62 3.47
N GLY A 197 -28.72 -11.95 3.54
CA GLY A 197 -28.77 -12.84 2.37
C GLY A 197 -27.46 -12.93 1.56
N LYS A 198 -26.32 -12.47 2.11
CA LYS A 198 -25.02 -12.47 1.41
C LYS A 198 -24.49 -13.85 1.04
N TRP A 199 -24.99 -14.90 1.67
CA TRP A 199 -24.58 -16.28 1.42
C TRP A 199 -25.61 -17.07 0.61
N ASN A 200 -26.61 -16.39 0.02
CA ASN A 200 -27.57 -17.01 -0.89
C ASN A 200 -26.88 -17.46 -2.18
N ASP A 201 -27.44 -18.47 -2.85
CA ASP A 201 -26.84 -19.10 -4.04
C ASP A 201 -26.34 -18.08 -5.08
N GLY A 202 -27.11 -17.05 -5.40
CA GLY A 202 -26.74 -16.01 -6.37
C GLY A 202 -25.54 -15.14 -5.99
N LEU A 203 -25.16 -15.09 -4.71
CA LEU A 203 -24.00 -14.35 -4.19
C LEU A 203 -22.86 -15.28 -3.76
N MET A 204 -22.99 -16.58 -4.03
CA MET A 204 -21.90 -17.54 -3.87
C MET A 204 -21.20 -17.79 -5.20
N GLY A 205 -19.96 -17.32 -5.31
CA GLY A 205 -19.11 -17.62 -6.44
C GLY A 205 -18.66 -19.08 -6.47
N LYS A 206 -18.33 -19.59 -7.66
CA LYS A 206 -17.67 -20.90 -7.81
C LYS A 206 -16.29 -20.89 -7.17
N PHE A 207 -15.90 -21.97 -6.52
CA PHE A 207 -14.66 -22.16 -5.77
C PHE A 207 -14.37 -21.06 -4.75
N SER A 208 -15.41 -20.36 -4.28
CA SER A 208 -15.26 -19.19 -3.41
C SER A 208 -15.19 -19.57 -1.94
N PHE A 209 -14.48 -18.76 -1.15
CA PHE A 209 -14.39 -18.93 0.30
C PHE A 209 -14.75 -17.62 0.99
N ALA A 210 -15.78 -17.62 1.85
CA ALA A 210 -16.02 -16.50 2.76
C ALA A 210 -16.00 -16.91 4.24
N ALA A 211 -15.47 -16.09 5.13
CA ALA A 211 -15.59 -16.29 6.57
C ALA A 211 -15.69 -15.00 7.37
N GLY A 212 -16.41 -15.04 8.49
CA GLY A 212 -16.69 -13.88 9.35
C GLY A 212 -18.16 -13.44 9.25
N THR A 213 -18.42 -12.14 9.33
CA THR A 213 -19.78 -11.57 9.41
C THR A 213 -20.11 -10.75 8.17
N SER A 214 -21.27 -10.98 7.55
CA SER A 214 -21.76 -10.20 6.40
C SER A 214 -20.77 -10.15 5.22
N THR A 215 -20.01 -11.23 5.00
CA THR A 215 -19.01 -11.33 3.92
C THR A 215 -19.63 -11.82 2.61
N GLU A 216 -19.18 -11.29 1.49
CA GLU A 216 -19.67 -11.63 0.15
C GLU A 216 -18.50 -12.06 -0.75
N ALA A 217 -18.41 -13.35 -1.08
CA ALA A 217 -17.47 -13.89 -2.07
C ALA A 217 -18.24 -14.40 -3.30
N SER A 218 -18.64 -13.49 -4.18
CA SER A 218 -19.53 -13.76 -5.32
C SER A 218 -18.77 -14.02 -6.64
N GLY A 219 -17.49 -13.65 -6.73
CA GLY A 219 -16.65 -13.92 -7.88
C GLY A 219 -16.16 -15.38 -8.00
N LEU A 220 -15.77 -15.79 -9.20
CA LEU A 220 -15.10 -17.07 -9.45
C LEU A 220 -13.76 -17.14 -8.69
N ALA A 221 -13.56 -18.20 -7.91
CA ALA A 221 -12.37 -18.40 -7.06
C ALA A 221 -12.04 -17.19 -6.16
N SER A 222 -13.06 -16.41 -5.76
CA SER A 222 -12.87 -15.25 -4.89
C SER A 222 -12.87 -15.62 -3.41
N ALA A 223 -12.27 -14.77 -2.58
CA ALA A 223 -12.21 -14.98 -1.15
C ALA A 223 -12.55 -13.71 -0.34
N ALA A 224 -13.38 -13.85 0.70
CA ALA A 224 -13.81 -12.73 1.54
C ALA A 224 -13.73 -13.06 3.05
N PHE A 225 -12.96 -12.30 3.83
CA PHE A 225 -12.75 -12.57 5.26
C PHE A 225 -13.00 -11.35 6.13
N GLY A 226 -13.57 -11.53 7.32
CA GLY A 226 -13.74 -10.45 8.30
C GLY A 226 -15.18 -9.95 8.41
N ILE A 227 -15.39 -8.63 8.46
CA ILE A 227 -16.72 -8.04 8.69
C ILE A 227 -17.08 -7.14 7.50
N SER A 228 -18.24 -7.40 6.88
CA SER A 228 -18.77 -6.60 5.78
C SER A 228 -17.82 -6.45 4.59
N THR A 229 -17.10 -7.52 4.24
CA THR A 229 -16.15 -7.53 3.11
C THR A 229 -16.80 -8.09 1.84
N LYS A 230 -16.38 -7.59 0.68
CA LYS A 230 -16.95 -7.96 -0.63
C LYS A 230 -15.86 -8.25 -1.67
N ALA A 231 -15.82 -9.48 -2.16
CA ALA A 231 -14.97 -9.96 -3.25
C ALA A 231 -15.85 -10.45 -4.40
N SER A 232 -16.19 -9.56 -5.34
CA SER A 232 -17.29 -9.76 -6.29
C SER A 232 -16.90 -10.12 -7.72
N VAL A 233 -15.62 -10.27 -8.00
CA VAL A 233 -15.09 -10.55 -9.34
C VAL A 233 -14.10 -11.70 -9.26
N GLU A 234 -13.82 -12.34 -10.39
CA GLU A 234 -12.90 -13.48 -10.46
C GLU A 234 -11.54 -13.20 -9.80
N TYR A 235 -11.04 -14.19 -9.06
CA TYR A 235 -9.75 -14.16 -8.36
C TYR A 235 -9.59 -13.05 -7.32
N SER A 236 -10.67 -12.34 -6.95
CA SER A 236 -10.56 -11.20 -6.03
C SER A 236 -10.51 -11.62 -4.56
N LEU A 237 -9.82 -10.84 -3.73
CA LEU A 237 -9.62 -11.11 -2.30
C LEU A 237 -9.99 -9.89 -1.45
N ALA A 238 -11.02 -9.98 -0.60
CA ALA A 238 -11.37 -8.92 0.33
C ALA A 238 -11.22 -9.36 1.78
N THR A 239 -10.33 -8.75 2.56
CA THR A 239 -10.15 -9.07 3.97
C THR A 239 -10.18 -7.83 4.87
N GLY A 240 -10.63 -8.00 6.11
CA GLY A 240 -10.66 -6.97 7.13
C GLY A 240 -12.07 -6.48 7.45
N LEU A 241 -12.28 -5.16 7.45
CA LEU A 241 -13.53 -4.51 7.86
C LEU A 241 -14.03 -3.56 6.76
N PHE A 242 -15.24 -3.76 6.23
CA PHE A 242 -15.82 -2.91 5.18
C PHE A 242 -14.92 -2.75 3.93
N THR A 243 -14.28 -3.83 3.47
CA THR A 243 -13.37 -3.80 2.31
C THR A 243 -14.04 -4.33 1.04
N GLU A 244 -13.71 -3.76 -0.13
CA GLU A 244 -14.36 -4.08 -1.40
C GLU A 244 -13.34 -4.33 -2.52
N SER A 245 -13.23 -5.57 -3.00
CA SER A 245 -12.46 -5.95 -4.19
C SER A 245 -13.40 -6.26 -5.36
N THR A 246 -13.51 -5.30 -6.29
CA THR A 246 -14.53 -5.28 -7.35
C THR A 246 -13.96 -5.39 -8.76
N ALA A 247 -12.72 -5.89 -8.92
CA ALA A 247 -12.08 -6.10 -10.21
C ALA A 247 -11.33 -7.43 -10.25
N SER A 248 -11.07 -7.94 -11.46
CA SER A 248 -10.42 -9.24 -11.67
C SER A 248 -9.03 -9.26 -11.03
N GLY A 249 -8.77 -10.24 -10.16
CA GLY A 249 -7.51 -10.39 -9.43
C GLY A 249 -7.19 -9.27 -8.44
N SER A 250 -8.15 -8.42 -8.08
CA SER A 250 -7.92 -7.32 -7.13
C SER A 250 -7.96 -7.78 -5.67
N ALA A 251 -7.24 -7.07 -4.79
CA ALA A 251 -7.14 -7.44 -3.37
C ALA A 251 -7.26 -6.25 -2.41
N THR A 252 -8.01 -6.41 -1.33
CA THR A 252 -8.18 -5.38 -0.29
C THR A 252 -7.90 -5.92 1.10
N PHE A 253 -7.17 -5.14 1.90
CA PHE A 253 -6.80 -5.43 3.28
C PHE A 253 -7.05 -4.21 4.17
N GLY A 254 -7.27 -4.44 5.46
CA GLY A 254 -7.45 -3.38 6.46
C GLY A 254 -8.91 -2.96 6.66
N ALA A 255 -9.21 -1.66 6.65
CA ALA A 255 -10.55 -1.17 6.92
C ALA A 255 -11.03 -0.10 5.93
N PHE A 256 -12.25 -0.22 5.40
CA PHE A 256 -12.83 0.74 4.44
C PHE A 256 -12.00 0.91 3.15
N THR A 257 -11.28 -0.13 2.72
CA THR A 257 -10.42 -0.09 1.54
C THR A 257 -11.14 -0.63 0.30
N LYS A 258 -10.80 -0.10 -0.89
CA LYS A 258 -11.42 -0.50 -2.17
C LYS A 258 -10.37 -0.77 -3.24
N ALA A 259 -10.47 -1.89 -3.93
CA ALA A 259 -9.63 -2.24 -5.08
C ALA A 259 -10.50 -2.44 -6.33
N GLN A 260 -10.48 -1.43 -7.19
CA GLN A 260 -11.36 -1.26 -8.36
C GLN A 260 -10.63 -1.46 -9.70
N GLY A 261 -9.29 -1.50 -9.69
CA GLY A 261 -8.49 -1.82 -10.88
C GLY A 261 -8.18 -3.32 -10.98
N ALA A 262 -8.12 -3.86 -12.20
CA ALA A 262 -7.71 -5.25 -12.39
C ALA A 262 -6.29 -5.48 -11.85
N ALA A 263 -6.05 -6.59 -11.16
CA ALA A 263 -4.80 -6.91 -10.47
C ALA A 263 -4.31 -5.80 -9.49
N SER A 264 -5.20 -4.93 -9.00
CA SER A 264 -4.82 -3.87 -8.05
C SER A 264 -4.92 -4.34 -6.61
N ALA A 265 -4.23 -3.65 -5.70
CA ALA A 265 -4.28 -3.95 -4.28
C ALA A 265 -4.37 -2.68 -3.42
N ALA A 266 -5.26 -2.69 -2.41
CA ALA A 266 -5.43 -1.60 -1.45
C ALA A 266 -5.25 -2.08 0.00
N PHE A 267 -4.37 -1.43 0.74
CA PHE A 267 -4.02 -1.73 2.13
C PHE A 267 -4.23 -0.49 3.02
N GLY A 268 -4.50 -0.73 4.31
CA GLY A 268 -4.57 0.31 5.34
C GLY A 268 -5.99 0.71 5.65
N GLN A 269 -6.27 2.01 5.73
CA GLN A 269 -7.60 2.50 6.10
C GLN A 269 -8.10 3.60 5.16
N TYR A 270 -9.35 3.46 4.68
CA TYR A 270 -9.97 4.37 3.72
C TYR A 270 -9.16 4.57 2.43
N THR A 271 -8.43 3.56 1.96
CA THR A 271 -7.67 3.64 0.70
C THR A 271 -8.44 3.12 -0.51
N VAL A 272 -8.16 3.64 -1.70
CA VAL A 272 -8.80 3.25 -2.96
C VAL A 272 -7.75 3.09 -4.06
N ALA A 273 -7.66 1.88 -4.64
CA ALA A 273 -6.80 1.51 -5.76
C ALA A 273 -7.63 1.32 -7.04
N LYS A 274 -7.63 2.31 -7.94
CA LYS A 274 -8.47 2.33 -9.17
C LYS A 274 -7.76 1.85 -10.42
N THR A 275 -6.45 2.07 -10.49
CA THR A 275 -5.66 1.81 -11.69
C THR A 275 -5.33 0.32 -11.81
N ARG A 276 -5.32 -0.23 -13.03
CA ARG A 276 -4.88 -1.61 -13.28
C ARG A 276 -3.43 -1.83 -12.84
N GLY A 277 -3.19 -2.91 -12.09
CA GLY A 277 -1.89 -3.28 -11.53
C GLY A 277 -1.41 -2.36 -10.41
N SER A 278 -2.26 -1.47 -9.89
CA SER A 278 -1.82 -0.49 -8.89
C SER A 278 -1.76 -1.04 -7.48
N PHE A 279 -0.84 -0.50 -6.69
CA PHE A 279 -0.76 -0.76 -5.26
C PHE A 279 -1.00 0.54 -4.48
N VAL A 280 -1.88 0.50 -3.50
CA VAL A 280 -2.20 1.66 -2.65
C VAL A 280 -2.14 1.24 -1.19
N ALA A 281 -1.42 2.01 -0.37
CA ALA A 281 -1.30 1.75 1.06
C ALA A 281 -1.53 3.02 1.90
N GLY A 282 -1.60 2.87 3.21
CA GLY A 282 -1.63 3.99 4.16
C GLY A 282 -3.04 4.38 4.61
N LEU A 283 -3.26 5.68 4.77
CA LEU A 283 -4.46 6.25 5.36
C LEU A 283 -5.04 7.34 4.46
N TYR A 284 -6.32 7.23 4.07
CA TYR A 284 -7.05 8.23 3.28
C TYR A 284 -6.25 8.75 2.05
N ASN A 285 -5.81 7.86 1.14
CA ASN A 285 -5.11 8.29 -0.08
C ASN A 285 -6.00 9.20 -0.95
N ASN A 286 -5.40 10.17 -1.63
CA ASN A 286 -6.09 10.95 -2.62
C ASN A 286 -6.40 10.08 -3.85
N ALA A 287 -7.69 9.77 -4.01
CA ALA A 287 -8.22 8.97 -5.11
C ALA A 287 -9.13 9.84 -5.99
N SER A 288 -8.67 11.04 -6.38
CA SER A 288 -9.40 11.94 -7.29
C SER A 288 -9.15 11.69 -8.79
N ASP A 289 -8.21 10.81 -9.12
CA ASP A 289 -7.89 10.40 -10.49
C ASP A 289 -9.04 9.63 -11.17
N PHE A 290 -9.03 9.53 -12.51
CA PHE A 290 -10.05 8.78 -13.25
C PHE A 290 -9.37 7.89 -14.31
N PRO A 291 -8.62 6.86 -13.89
CA PRO A 291 -7.95 5.97 -14.82
C PRO A 291 -8.99 5.20 -15.65
N ASP A 292 -8.70 5.03 -16.94
CA ASP A 292 -9.50 4.19 -17.83
C ASP A 292 -9.13 2.72 -17.59
N PRO A 293 -10.07 1.87 -17.11
CA PRO A 293 -9.77 0.47 -16.80
C PRO A 293 -9.36 -0.36 -18.03
N ASP A 294 -9.73 0.08 -19.22
CA ASP A 294 -9.49 -0.63 -20.49
C ASP A 294 -8.33 -0.02 -21.30
N ASN A 295 -7.80 1.14 -20.87
CA ASN A 295 -6.80 1.90 -21.62
C ASN A 295 -5.80 2.62 -20.72
N GLU A 296 -4.75 1.90 -20.34
CA GLU A 296 -3.67 2.39 -19.47
C GLU A 296 -3.00 3.65 -20.04
N LYS A 297 -2.81 4.66 -19.19
CA LYS A 297 -2.16 5.94 -19.52
C LYS A 297 -0.86 6.15 -18.76
N ASP A 298 0.02 6.94 -19.37
CA ASP A 298 1.33 7.30 -18.82
C ASP A 298 1.22 8.06 -17.48
N ASP A 299 0.14 8.81 -17.29
CA ASP A 299 -0.17 9.57 -16.09
C ASP A 299 -1.05 8.81 -15.08
N ASP A 300 -1.31 7.52 -15.31
CA ASP A 300 -1.98 6.66 -14.33
C ASP A 300 -1.16 6.55 -13.04
N ARG A 301 -1.81 6.74 -11.89
CA ARG A 301 -1.19 6.53 -10.58
C ARG A 301 -1.13 5.03 -10.28
N ILE A 302 0.06 4.43 -10.35
CA ILE A 302 0.28 2.99 -10.17
C ILE A 302 0.77 2.61 -8.76
N PHE A 303 1.38 3.54 -8.03
CA PHE A 303 1.73 3.32 -6.62
C PHE A 303 1.47 4.58 -5.80
N GLN A 304 0.69 4.43 -4.72
CA GLN A 304 0.29 5.53 -3.85
C GLN A 304 0.43 5.16 -2.38
N ILE A 305 0.89 6.09 -1.55
CA ILE A 305 0.85 5.98 -0.09
C ILE A 305 0.02 7.14 0.44
N GLY A 306 -1.15 6.84 0.99
CA GLY A 306 -2.03 7.82 1.63
C GLY A 306 -1.50 8.24 3.00
N ASN A 307 -1.56 9.54 3.29
CA ASN A 307 -1.29 10.12 4.60
C ASN A 307 -2.31 11.21 4.98
N GLY A 308 -3.52 11.09 4.43
CA GLY A 308 -4.62 11.99 4.71
C GLY A 308 -5.38 11.63 5.98
N ASP A 309 -6.50 12.30 6.16
CA ASP A 309 -7.49 12.06 7.20
C ASP A 309 -8.91 12.17 6.63
N SER A 310 -9.93 12.13 7.51
CA SER A 310 -11.34 12.22 7.11
C SER A 310 -11.72 13.55 6.47
N GLU A 311 -10.97 14.63 6.76
CA GLU A 311 -11.22 15.96 6.21
C GLU A 311 -10.49 16.15 4.88
N LYS A 312 -9.25 15.65 4.79
CA LYS A 312 -8.40 15.83 3.62
C LYS A 312 -7.67 14.54 3.25
N ARG A 313 -8.09 13.95 2.13
CA ARG A 313 -7.39 12.83 1.49
C ARG A 313 -6.11 13.34 0.82
N LEU A 314 -4.98 12.70 1.11
CA LEU A 314 -3.65 13.13 0.64
C LEU A 314 -2.79 11.93 0.28
N ASN A 315 -1.87 12.14 -0.66
CA ASN A 315 -0.78 11.21 -0.94
C ASN A 315 0.53 11.76 -0.36
N ALA A 316 1.26 10.93 0.38
CA ALA A 316 2.65 11.15 0.76
C ALA A 316 3.62 10.78 -0.38
N LEU A 317 3.22 9.79 -1.19
CA LEU A 317 3.94 9.29 -2.34
C LEU A 317 2.94 9.01 -3.47
N THR A 318 3.31 9.42 -4.69
CA THR A 318 2.61 9.07 -5.92
C THR A 318 3.65 8.67 -6.98
N LEU A 319 3.52 7.49 -7.56
CA LEU A 319 4.29 7.06 -8.73
C LEU A 319 3.35 6.89 -9.92
N LEU A 320 3.68 7.56 -11.02
CA LEU A 320 2.96 7.44 -12.29
C LEU A 320 3.50 6.30 -13.14
N ARG A 321 2.69 5.81 -14.08
CA ARG A 321 3.07 4.72 -15.00
C ARG A 321 4.30 5.05 -15.85
N ASN A 322 4.49 6.32 -16.20
CA ASN A 322 5.67 6.80 -16.92
C ASN A 322 6.97 6.84 -16.08
N GLY A 323 6.91 6.52 -14.79
CA GLY A 323 8.07 6.49 -13.88
C GLY A 323 8.30 7.79 -13.08
N ASN A 324 7.47 8.81 -13.26
CA ASN A 324 7.58 10.05 -12.48
C ASN A 324 7.14 9.83 -11.02
N LEU A 325 8.01 10.18 -10.08
CA LEU A 325 7.81 10.04 -8.63
C LEU A 325 7.54 11.40 -7.99
N GLY A 326 6.37 11.51 -7.35
CA GLY A 326 5.98 12.61 -6.49
C GLY A 326 6.19 12.25 -5.01
N LEU A 327 6.92 13.10 -4.29
CA LEU A 327 7.12 12.99 -2.83
C LEU A 327 6.62 14.24 -2.12
N GLY A 328 5.96 14.08 -0.98
CA GLY A 328 5.43 15.19 -0.20
C GLY A 328 3.93 15.36 -0.37
N LYS A 329 3.32 16.13 0.53
CA LYS A 329 1.85 16.20 0.69
C LYS A 329 1.18 16.62 -0.62
N ASP A 330 0.53 15.66 -1.27
CA ASP A 330 -0.33 15.84 -2.44
C ASP A 330 0.39 16.18 -3.76
N VAL A 331 1.60 15.65 -3.98
CA VAL A 331 2.21 15.66 -5.33
C VAL A 331 1.57 14.57 -6.17
N LEU A 332 0.46 14.89 -6.83
CA LEU A 332 -0.38 13.91 -7.52
C LEU A 332 -0.05 13.69 -8.99
N GLU A 333 0.57 14.68 -9.63
CA GLU A 333 0.90 14.66 -11.06
C GLU A 333 2.35 15.13 -11.25
N PRO A 334 3.34 14.38 -10.75
CA PRO A 334 4.74 14.73 -10.92
C PRO A 334 5.08 14.88 -12.41
N LYS A 335 5.65 16.04 -12.79
CA LYS A 335 5.99 16.36 -14.19
C LYS A 335 7.40 15.90 -14.56
N TYR A 336 8.27 15.72 -13.57
CA TYR A 336 9.62 15.16 -13.74
C TYR A 336 9.76 13.84 -12.98
N ILE A 337 10.86 13.14 -13.23
CA ILE A 337 11.20 11.87 -12.56
C ILE A 337 11.12 12.00 -11.04
N LEU A 338 11.48 13.17 -10.49
CA LEU A 338 11.37 13.46 -9.07
C LEU A 338 10.80 14.87 -8.83
N ASP A 339 9.53 14.94 -8.42
CA ASP A 339 8.90 16.17 -7.93
C ASP A 339 8.72 16.11 -6.41
N ILE A 340 9.21 17.13 -5.71
CA ILE A 340 9.14 17.20 -4.26
C ILE A 340 8.24 18.37 -3.83
N GLY A 341 7.12 18.03 -3.21
CA GLY A 341 6.16 18.96 -2.60
C GLY A 341 6.70 19.51 -1.29
N GLY A 342 7.58 20.49 -1.38
CA GLY A 342 8.23 21.13 -0.24
C GLY A 342 9.72 21.35 -0.47
N ARG A 343 10.47 21.64 0.61
CA ARG A 343 11.92 21.79 0.53
C ARG A 343 12.60 20.44 0.82
N PRO A 344 13.34 19.86 -0.14
CA PRO A 344 14.15 18.68 0.15
C PRO A 344 15.32 19.05 1.07
N ARG A 345 15.79 18.07 1.84
CA ARG A 345 17.02 18.19 2.64
C ARG A 345 18.01 17.12 2.21
N VAL A 346 19.18 17.52 1.73
CA VAL A 346 20.33 16.64 1.50
C VAL A 346 21.19 16.64 2.76
N ARG A 347 21.48 15.45 3.32
CA ARG A 347 22.29 15.28 4.54
C ARG A 347 23.42 14.30 4.26
N HIS A 348 24.57 14.56 4.84
CA HIS A 348 25.65 13.59 4.96
C HIS A 348 25.84 13.20 6.43
N ILE A 349 26.20 11.94 6.69
CA ILE A 349 26.58 11.44 8.02
C ILE A 349 28.00 10.91 7.90
N GLY A 350 28.96 11.52 8.61
CA GLY A 350 30.37 11.19 8.51
C GLY A 350 31.24 12.45 8.48
N THR A 351 32.41 12.35 7.86
CA THR A 351 33.42 13.41 7.76
C THR A 351 33.38 14.18 6.43
N ALA A 352 32.53 13.78 5.48
CA ALA A 352 32.39 14.49 4.21
C ALA A 352 31.29 15.56 4.27
N THR A 353 31.11 16.27 3.17
CA THR A 353 30.15 17.35 3.02
C THR A 353 28.90 16.90 2.25
N ALA A 354 27.75 17.51 2.54
CA ALA A 354 26.49 17.19 1.85
C ALA A 354 26.42 17.87 0.48
N GLY A 355 25.92 17.15 -0.54
CA GLY A 355 25.68 17.72 -1.86
C GLY A 355 25.17 16.71 -2.88
N ILE A 356 25.11 17.14 -4.13
CA ILE A 356 24.61 16.40 -5.28
C ILE A 356 25.69 16.38 -6.35
N TYR A 357 26.06 15.18 -6.81
CA TYR A 357 26.92 14.98 -7.96
C TYR A 357 26.12 15.03 -9.26
N LEU A 358 26.75 15.58 -10.29
CA LEU A 358 26.22 15.81 -11.62
C LEU A 358 27.18 15.22 -12.65
N ASP A 359 26.64 14.35 -13.49
CA ASP A 359 27.41 13.73 -14.57
C ASP A 359 27.36 14.57 -15.85
N ASP A 360 28.38 14.44 -16.69
CA ASP A 360 28.33 14.90 -18.07
C ASP A 360 27.54 13.94 -18.98
N SER A 361 27.43 14.30 -20.26
CA SER A 361 26.75 13.48 -21.27
C SER A 361 27.41 12.12 -21.54
N GLU A 362 28.62 11.88 -21.03
CA GLU A 362 29.31 10.59 -21.11
C GLU A 362 29.18 9.77 -19.82
N ASN A 363 28.31 10.18 -18.89
CA ASN A 363 28.12 9.59 -17.56
C ASN A 363 29.38 9.61 -16.69
N LYS A 364 30.24 10.63 -16.87
CA LYS A 364 31.36 10.86 -15.95
C LYS A 364 30.95 11.90 -14.93
N GLU A 365 31.25 11.63 -13.66
CA GLU A 365 31.09 12.60 -12.58
C GLU A 365 31.94 13.83 -12.88
N ARG A 366 31.29 14.98 -13.13
CA ARG A 366 31.96 16.23 -13.52
C ARG A 366 31.67 17.38 -12.60
N GLY A 367 30.50 17.39 -11.97
CA GLY A 367 30.05 18.50 -11.16
C GLY A 367 29.63 18.02 -9.78
N PHE A 368 29.88 18.85 -8.79
CA PHE A 368 29.28 18.70 -7.47
C PHE A 368 28.76 20.05 -7.00
N VAL A 369 27.53 20.05 -6.49
CA VAL A 369 26.92 21.20 -5.83
C VAL A 369 26.65 20.81 -4.39
N GLY A 370 27.28 21.54 -3.46
CA GLY A 370 27.14 21.21 -2.06
C GLY A 370 28.11 21.96 -1.17
N MET A 371 28.23 21.45 0.05
CA MET A 371 29.10 22.02 1.07
C MET A 371 30.57 21.74 0.70
N ARG A 372 31.41 22.78 0.79
CA ARG A 372 32.87 22.72 0.64
C ARG A 372 33.56 22.48 1.97
N THR A 373 33.07 23.18 2.98
CA THR A 373 33.38 23.04 4.41
C THR A 373 32.07 23.23 5.16
N ASP A 374 32.08 23.15 6.50
CA ASP A 374 30.87 23.38 7.30
C ASP A 374 30.29 24.80 7.10
N ASP A 375 31.15 25.78 6.82
CA ASP A 375 30.75 27.19 6.62
C ASP A 375 30.77 27.67 5.16
N GLN A 376 30.89 26.76 4.18
CA GLN A 376 31.00 27.14 2.77
C GLN A 376 30.19 26.23 1.86
N ILE A 377 29.45 26.82 0.92
CA ILE A 377 28.71 26.13 -0.13
C ILE A 377 29.19 26.59 -1.50
N GLY A 378 29.26 25.69 -2.47
CA GLY A 378 29.74 26.07 -3.80
C GLY A 378 29.48 25.08 -4.92
N PHE A 379 30.15 25.35 -6.03
CA PHE A 379 30.18 24.54 -7.24
C PHE A 379 31.60 24.02 -7.47
N TYR A 380 31.71 22.70 -7.50
CA TYR A 380 32.92 21.95 -7.77
C TYR A 380 32.81 21.34 -9.17
N LEU A 381 33.89 21.44 -9.95
CA LEU A 381 34.06 20.69 -11.20
C LEU A 381 35.25 19.74 -11.02
N ASP A 382 36.43 20.04 -11.55
CA ASP A 382 37.68 19.34 -11.15
C ASP A 382 38.28 19.93 -9.86
N THR A 383 37.88 21.16 -9.53
CA THR A 383 38.21 21.89 -8.30
C THR A 383 37.08 22.88 -8.01
N TRP A 384 37.02 23.43 -6.80
CA TRP A 384 36.03 24.45 -6.42
C TRP A 384 36.18 25.69 -7.27
N LYS A 385 35.18 26.00 -8.11
CA LYS A 385 35.24 27.15 -9.03
C LYS A 385 34.59 28.40 -8.46
N PHE A 386 33.52 28.22 -7.68
CA PHE A 386 32.79 29.27 -7.00
C PHE A 386 32.27 28.78 -5.66
N TRP A 387 32.38 29.59 -4.60
CA TRP A 387 31.74 29.30 -3.32
C TRP A 387 31.42 30.58 -2.56
N VAL A 388 30.51 30.46 -1.60
CA VAL A 388 30.10 31.52 -0.66
C VAL A 388 30.27 31.01 0.76
N ASN A 389 30.76 31.86 1.66
CA ASN A 389 30.87 31.54 3.09
C ASN A 389 29.68 32.07 3.91
N THR A 390 29.64 31.74 5.20
CA THR A 390 28.61 32.21 6.15
C THR A 390 28.50 33.73 6.28
N ALA A 391 29.60 34.47 6.06
CA ALA A 391 29.62 35.93 6.05
C ALA A 391 29.10 36.57 4.74
N GLY A 392 28.72 35.75 3.75
CA GLY A 392 28.24 36.20 2.45
C GLY A 392 29.35 36.57 1.45
N ASN A 393 30.62 36.34 1.78
CA ASN A 393 31.73 36.58 0.86
C ASN A 393 31.76 35.48 -0.21
N ALA A 394 31.81 35.88 -1.47
CA ALA A 394 31.90 34.98 -2.61
C ALA A 394 33.32 34.97 -3.20
N VAL A 395 33.81 33.80 -3.58
CA VAL A 395 35.08 33.65 -4.32
C VAL A 395 34.80 32.99 -5.66
N LEU A 396 35.33 33.59 -6.72
CA LEU A 396 35.34 33.05 -8.08
C LEU A 396 36.80 32.88 -8.50
N LEU A 397 37.23 31.65 -8.84
CA LEU A 397 38.61 31.42 -9.28
C LEU A 397 38.90 31.91 -10.72
N GLY A 398 37.86 32.17 -11.50
CA GLY A 398 37.95 32.71 -12.85
C GLY A 398 37.68 34.23 -12.93
N ASN A 399 37.50 34.72 -14.15
CA ASN A 399 37.12 36.12 -14.39
C ASN A 399 35.60 36.28 -14.44
N LEU A 400 35.09 37.40 -13.90
CA LEU A 400 33.70 37.80 -14.09
C LEU A 400 33.57 38.60 -15.41
N THR A 401 33.15 37.94 -16.48
CA THR A 401 32.86 38.62 -17.76
C THR A 401 31.43 39.16 -17.76
N GLN A 402 31.27 40.45 -18.06
CA GLN A 402 29.97 41.10 -18.18
C GLN A 402 29.68 41.46 -19.63
N THR A 403 28.56 40.96 -20.17
CA THR A 403 28.17 41.19 -21.56
C THR A 403 27.96 42.67 -21.85
N SER A 404 28.62 43.19 -22.89
CA SER A 404 28.65 44.62 -23.22
C SER A 404 28.48 44.89 -24.72
N ASP A 405 27.94 43.91 -25.47
CA ASP A 405 27.73 43.96 -26.92
C ASP A 405 26.80 45.12 -27.32
N ALA A 406 27.15 45.85 -28.38
CA ALA A 406 26.39 47.01 -28.86
C ALA A 406 24.95 46.65 -29.26
N ARG A 407 24.70 45.42 -29.75
CA ARG A 407 23.36 44.95 -30.16
C ARG A 407 22.38 44.80 -29.00
N LEU A 408 22.90 44.71 -27.78
CA LEU A 408 22.11 44.58 -26.55
C LEU A 408 21.83 45.94 -25.90
N LYS A 409 22.27 47.05 -26.51
CA LYS A 409 22.16 48.40 -25.96
C LYS A 409 21.41 49.32 -26.91
N HIS A 410 20.67 50.27 -26.36
CA HIS A 410 19.98 51.30 -27.12
C HIS A 410 20.08 52.65 -26.40
N LYS A 411 19.79 53.75 -27.11
CA LYS A 411 19.83 55.13 -26.56
C LYS A 411 21.18 55.46 -25.88
N LEU A 412 22.27 55.24 -26.61
CA LEU A 412 23.62 55.52 -26.12
C LEU A 412 23.86 57.03 -26.04
N SER A 413 24.22 57.52 -24.85
CA SER A 413 24.67 58.89 -24.61
C SER A 413 26.09 58.89 -24.04
N PRO A 414 27.00 59.76 -24.52
CA PRO A 414 28.32 59.92 -23.91
C PRO A 414 28.22 60.32 -22.45
N ILE A 415 29.15 59.83 -21.63
CA ILE A 415 29.34 60.28 -20.26
C ILE A 415 30.19 61.56 -20.30
N THR A 416 29.80 62.56 -19.51
CA THR A 416 30.51 63.84 -19.38
C THR A 416 30.45 64.34 -17.94
N GLU A 417 31.35 65.26 -17.56
CA GLU A 417 31.40 65.92 -16.24
C GLU A 417 31.61 64.94 -15.08
N SER A 418 32.29 63.83 -15.34
CA SER A 418 32.58 62.82 -14.34
C SER A 418 33.62 63.30 -13.34
N LEU A 419 34.61 64.11 -13.76
CA LEU A 419 35.72 64.50 -12.87
C LEU A 419 35.21 65.20 -11.61
N ALA A 420 34.31 66.19 -11.76
CA ALA A 420 33.75 66.92 -10.64
C ALA A 420 32.95 66.01 -9.70
N LYS A 421 32.16 65.08 -10.26
CA LYS A 421 31.35 64.14 -9.49
C LYS A 421 32.21 63.11 -8.75
N VAL A 422 33.21 62.52 -9.41
CA VAL A 422 34.13 61.56 -8.80
C VAL A 422 34.94 62.22 -7.68
N THR A 423 35.41 63.45 -7.85
CA THR A 423 36.11 64.18 -6.78
C THR A 423 35.23 64.50 -5.58
N GLY A 424 33.91 64.48 -5.73
CA GLY A 424 32.95 64.65 -4.66
C GLY A 424 32.67 63.38 -3.84
N LEU A 425 33.19 62.22 -4.24
CA LEU A 425 33.04 60.97 -3.50
C LEU A 425 34.05 60.87 -2.36
N ALA A 426 33.57 60.50 -1.16
CA ALA A 426 34.40 60.25 0.00
C ALA A 426 34.61 58.74 0.21
N PRO A 427 35.87 58.24 0.20
CA PRO A 427 36.17 56.86 0.59
C PRO A 427 36.16 56.71 2.11
N TYR A 428 35.66 55.58 2.60
CA TYR A 428 35.60 55.26 4.02
C TYR A 428 36.18 53.88 4.30
N HIS A 429 36.82 53.76 5.46
CA HIS A 429 36.95 52.49 6.13
C HIS A 429 35.77 52.29 7.09
N TYR A 430 35.22 51.09 7.15
CA TYR A 430 34.07 50.82 8.00
C TYR A 430 34.06 49.38 8.52
N TYR A 431 33.27 49.16 9.56
CA TYR A 431 32.91 47.85 10.08
C TYR A 431 31.41 47.64 9.91
N TRP A 432 30.99 46.42 9.59
CA TRP A 432 29.57 46.11 9.53
C TRP A 432 28.98 46.11 10.94
N LYS A 433 27.80 46.74 11.11
CA LYS A 433 27.04 46.67 12.37
C LYS A 433 26.36 45.31 12.57
N ASP A 434 26.09 44.64 11.46
CA ASP A 434 25.46 43.33 11.40
C ASP A 434 26.51 42.25 11.74
N PRO A 435 26.33 41.48 12.83
CA PRO A 435 27.29 40.45 13.24
C PRO A 435 27.35 39.26 12.28
N GLU A 436 26.38 39.09 11.38
CA GLU A 436 26.38 38.01 10.39
C GLU A 436 27.26 38.32 9.17
N ARG A 437 27.80 39.55 9.07
CA ARG A 437 28.71 39.97 7.98
C ARG A 437 30.18 39.89 8.39
N GLU A 438 31.06 40.15 7.43
CA GLU A 438 32.51 40.24 7.67
C GLU A 438 32.85 41.28 8.74
N GLN A 439 33.50 40.88 9.82
CA GLN A 439 33.81 41.76 10.95
C GLN A 439 35.17 42.46 10.83
N ASN A 440 36.00 42.08 9.84
CA ASN A 440 37.23 42.78 9.54
C ASN A 440 36.96 44.16 8.90
N ILE A 441 37.95 45.05 8.97
CA ILE A 441 37.89 46.38 8.35
C ILE A 441 37.61 46.28 6.85
N GLN A 442 36.57 46.99 6.39
CA GLN A 442 36.18 47.10 4.99
C GLN A 442 36.56 48.47 4.44
N THR A 443 36.65 48.58 3.13
CA THR A 443 36.88 49.86 2.43
C THR A 443 35.84 50.04 1.34
N GLY A 444 35.23 51.21 1.24
CA GLY A 444 34.22 51.48 0.23
C GLY A 444 33.64 52.89 0.31
N LEU A 445 32.44 53.01 -0.25
CA LEU A 445 31.67 54.25 -0.36
C LEU A 445 30.33 54.11 0.38
N ILE A 446 29.77 55.24 0.81
CA ILE A 446 28.41 55.30 1.36
C ILE A 446 27.41 55.43 0.22
N ALA A 447 26.49 54.46 0.09
CA ALA A 447 25.55 54.40 -1.03
C ALA A 447 24.67 55.67 -1.17
N GLN A 448 24.27 56.27 -0.05
CA GLN A 448 23.48 57.51 -0.02
C GLN A 448 24.25 58.73 -0.55
N GLU A 449 25.57 58.73 -0.46
CA GLU A 449 26.41 59.79 -0.99
C GLU A 449 26.66 59.58 -2.48
N VAL A 450 26.92 58.32 -2.88
CA VAL A 450 27.02 57.94 -4.30
C VAL A 450 25.74 58.30 -5.04
N GLU A 451 24.56 58.01 -4.48
CA GLU A 451 23.26 58.27 -5.11
C GLU A 451 23.02 59.74 -5.47
N LYS A 452 23.55 60.68 -4.68
CA LYS A 452 23.41 62.13 -4.96
C LYS A 452 24.15 62.54 -6.24
N LEU A 453 25.20 61.82 -6.60
CA LEU A 453 26.10 62.14 -7.73
C LEU A 453 25.89 61.19 -8.92
N PHE A 454 25.63 59.92 -8.64
CA PHE A 454 25.46 58.79 -9.56
C PHE A 454 24.23 57.94 -9.16
N PRO A 455 23.01 58.49 -9.25
CA PRO A 455 21.79 57.76 -8.86
C PRO A 455 21.60 56.44 -9.62
N GLU A 456 22.06 56.35 -10.86
CA GLU A 456 22.02 55.16 -11.71
C GLU A 456 22.88 53.99 -11.21
N LEU A 457 23.85 54.27 -10.34
CA LEU A 457 24.74 53.26 -9.76
C LEU A 457 24.24 52.75 -8.41
N VAL A 458 23.13 53.26 -7.89
CA VAL A 458 22.60 52.89 -6.58
C VAL A 458 21.24 52.22 -6.73
N LYS A 459 21.06 51.10 -6.03
CA LYS A 459 19.77 50.39 -5.97
C LYS A 459 19.38 50.13 -4.53
N ALA A 460 18.09 50.34 -4.22
CA ALA A 460 17.50 49.97 -2.94
C ALA A 460 16.83 48.59 -3.04
N ASP A 461 16.94 47.78 -1.98
CA ASP A 461 16.16 46.56 -1.83
C ASP A 461 14.73 46.86 -1.30
N ALA A 462 13.93 45.81 -1.09
CA ALA A 462 12.55 45.94 -0.62
C ALA A 462 12.43 46.54 0.80
N GLN A 463 13.50 46.50 1.59
CA GLN A 463 13.58 47.05 2.94
C GLN A 463 14.18 48.46 2.95
N GLY A 464 14.63 48.97 1.81
CA GLY A 464 15.22 50.29 1.64
C GLY A 464 16.74 50.35 1.84
N TYR A 465 17.43 49.21 2.03
CA TYR A 465 18.89 49.21 2.08
C TYR A 465 19.47 49.43 0.68
N LYS A 466 20.43 50.35 0.60
CA LYS A 466 21.04 50.78 -0.67
C LYS A 466 22.35 50.04 -0.94
N SER A 467 22.56 49.67 -2.20
CA SER A 467 23.75 48.99 -2.71
C SER A 467 24.36 49.77 -3.87
N VAL A 468 25.69 49.70 -4.05
CA VAL A 468 26.44 50.44 -5.08
C VAL A 468 26.96 49.47 -6.13
N ASN A 469 26.73 49.80 -7.41
CA ASN A 469 27.40 49.17 -8.55
C ASN A 469 28.81 49.76 -8.74
N TYR A 470 29.78 49.26 -7.97
CA TYR A 470 31.16 49.73 -8.04
C TYR A 470 31.80 49.60 -9.44
N ILE A 471 31.44 48.58 -10.20
CA ILE A 471 31.97 48.38 -11.57
C ILE A 471 31.45 49.47 -12.52
N GLY A 472 30.25 49.98 -12.28
CA GLY A 472 29.68 51.11 -13.01
C GLY A 472 30.42 52.44 -12.80
N LEU A 473 31.29 52.56 -11.77
CA LEU A 473 32.16 53.73 -11.63
C LEU A 473 33.30 53.75 -12.65
N ILE A 474 33.68 52.60 -13.22
CA ILE A 474 34.83 52.51 -14.14
C ILE A 474 34.66 53.43 -15.37
N PRO A 475 33.52 53.46 -16.08
CA PRO A 475 33.28 54.45 -17.15
C PRO A 475 33.43 55.92 -16.72
N HIS A 476 32.98 56.27 -15.52
CA HIS A 476 33.15 57.63 -14.96
C HIS A 476 34.59 57.93 -14.59
N LEU A 477 35.34 56.95 -14.08
CA LEU A 477 36.78 57.10 -13.86
C LEU A 477 37.52 57.31 -15.19
N ILE A 478 37.16 56.56 -16.25
CA ILE A 478 37.74 56.74 -17.60
C ILE A 478 37.49 58.17 -18.10
N ASP A 479 36.25 58.66 -18.01
CA ASP A 479 35.89 60.02 -18.41
C ASP A 479 36.62 61.08 -17.57
N SER A 480 36.71 60.87 -16.25
CA SER A 480 37.43 61.76 -15.33
C SER A 480 38.91 61.89 -15.67
N VAL A 481 39.56 60.78 -16.05
CA VAL A 481 40.95 60.77 -16.50
C VAL A 481 41.12 61.54 -17.81
N LYS A 482 40.17 61.41 -18.75
CA LYS A 482 40.18 62.19 -20.00
C LYS A 482 40.03 63.69 -19.73
N GLU A 483 39.11 64.08 -18.84
CA GLU A 483 38.94 65.47 -18.41
C GLU A 483 40.21 66.01 -17.73
N LEU A 484 40.82 65.23 -16.84
CA LEU A 484 42.05 65.61 -16.14
C LEU A 484 43.21 65.80 -17.13
N ASN A 485 43.36 64.90 -18.10
CA ASN A 485 44.37 65.02 -19.15
C ASN A 485 44.19 66.30 -19.96
N LYS A 486 42.96 66.62 -20.37
CA LYS A 486 42.65 67.86 -21.10
C LYS A 486 42.98 69.12 -20.28
N LYS A 487 42.71 69.12 -18.97
CA LYS A 487 43.11 70.22 -18.07
C LYS A 487 44.63 70.35 -17.98
N ASN A 488 45.36 69.23 -17.90
CA ASN A 488 46.82 69.24 -17.87
C ASN A 488 47.44 69.77 -19.17
N GLU A 489 46.90 69.39 -20.34
CA GLU A 489 47.33 69.92 -21.64
C GLU A 489 47.11 71.44 -21.72
N LEU A 490 45.96 71.92 -21.23
CA LEU A 490 45.66 73.35 -21.17
C LEU A 490 46.62 74.10 -20.24
N LEU A 491 46.83 73.57 -19.02
CA LEU A 491 47.76 74.16 -18.06
C LEU A 491 49.19 74.21 -18.60
N THR A 492 49.63 73.15 -19.30
CA THR A 492 50.94 73.09 -19.94
C THR A 492 51.08 74.16 -21.02
N SER A 493 50.05 74.33 -21.86
CA SER A 493 50.02 75.36 -22.89
C SER A 493 50.02 76.78 -22.30
N GLN A 494 49.28 77.01 -21.22
CA GLN A 494 49.27 78.28 -20.50
C GLN A 494 50.64 78.57 -19.88
N ASN A 495 51.27 77.58 -19.25
CA ASN A 495 52.62 77.73 -18.69
C ASN A 495 53.65 78.06 -19.77
N GLN A 496 53.56 77.43 -20.95
CA GLN A 496 54.43 77.76 -22.09
C GLN A 496 54.21 79.20 -22.57
N LEU A 497 52.96 79.63 -22.73
CA LEU A 497 52.64 81.01 -23.13
C LEU A 497 53.16 82.02 -22.11
N ILE A 498 52.98 81.75 -20.81
CA ILE A 498 53.50 82.60 -19.72
C ILE A 498 55.03 82.66 -19.76
N GLN A 499 55.71 81.54 -20.01
CA GLN A 499 57.17 81.52 -20.18
C GLN A 499 57.61 82.37 -21.38
N GLU A 500 56.94 82.27 -22.52
CA GLU A 500 57.20 83.09 -23.70
C GLU A 500 56.97 84.58 -23.41
N GLN A 501 55.88 84.93 -22.71
CA GLN A 501 55.59 86.30 -22.28
C GLN A 501 56.65 86.84 -21.32
N ASN A 502 57.12 86.03 -20.36
CA ASN A 502 58.18 86.40 -19.43
C ASN A 502 59.49 86.70 -20.17
N VAL A 503 59.87 85.89 -21.16
CA VAL A 503 61.05 86.14 -22.00
C VAL A 503 60.93 87.47 -22.74
N VAL A 504 59.75 87.77 -23.31
CA VAL A 504 59.51 89.06 -23.99
C VAL A 504 59.56 90.23 -23.01
N MET A 505 59.03 90.08 -21.79
CA MET A 505 59.06 91.12 -20.77
C MET A 505 60.48 91.40 -20.29
N ILE A 506 61.28 90.37 -20.04
CA ILE A 506 62.70 90.51 -19.68
C ILE A 506 63.43 91.33 -20.74
N ARG A 507 63.27 90.98 -22.03
CA ARG A 507 63.88 91.77 -23.13
C ARG A 507 63.44 93.24 -23.15
N LYS A 508 62.17 93.52 -22.83
CA LYS A 508 61.67 94.90 -22.75
C LYS A 508 62.27 95.66 -21.57
N LEU A 509 62.42 95.01 -20.41
CA LEU A 509 63.07 95.57 -19.22
C LEU A 509 64.54 95.87 -19.51
N GLU A 510 65.28 94.91 -20.06
CA GLU A 510 66.69 95.12 -20.48
C GLU A 510 66.82 96.30 -21.47
N ALA A 511 65.92 96.41 -22.45
CA ALA A 511 65.91 97.53 -23.39
C ALA A 511 65.56 98.88 -22.73
N MET A 512 64.73 98.88 -21.69
CA MET A 512 64.36 100.08 -20.94
C MET A 512 65.47 100.52 -19.99
N GLU A 513 66.13 99.59 -19.31
CA GLU A 513 67.34 99.81 -18.51
C GLU A 513 68.48 100.38 -19.37
N ALA A 514 68.68 99.83 -20.58
CA ALA A 514 69.65 100.38 -21.54
C ALA A 514 69.35 101.84 -21.91
N ARG A 515 68.09 102.21 -22.11
CA ARG A 515 67.66 103.59 -22.38
C ARG A 515 67.80 104.52 -21.17
N LEU A 516 67.58 104.00 -19.96
CA LEU A 516 67.76 104.78 -18.72
C LEU A 516 69.24 105.14 -18.51
N ASN A 517 70.14 104.17 -18.72
CA ASN A 517 71.59 104.36 -18.66
C ASN A 517 72.11 105.36 -19.72
N GLU A 518 71.45 105.49 -20.87
CA GLU A 518 71.75 106.54 -21.85
C GLU A 518 71.28 107.95 -21.41
N SER A 519 70.27 108.04 -20.54
CA SER A 519 69.68 109.32 -20.10
C SER A 519 70.41 110.00 -18.93
N GLU A 520 71.20 109.26 -18.14
CA GLU A 520 71.96 109.79 -17.00
C GLU A 520 73.30 110.46 -17.37
N PHE A 521 73.67 110.54 -18.66
CA PHE A 521 74.89 111.24 -19.12
C PHE A 521 74.63 112.28 -20.23
N PRO A 522 74.32 113.56 -19.92
CA PRO A 522 74.42 114.61 -20.92
C PRO A 522 75.89 114.98 -21.15
N LYS A 523 76.45 114.52 -22.28
CA LYS A 523 77.75 114.98 -22.78
C LYS A 523 77.70 116.49 -23.07
N THR A 524 78.46 117.25 -22.30
CA THR A 524 78.90 118.61 -22.61
C THR A 524 79.77 118.57 -23.88
N ALA A 525 79.39 119.28 -24.95
CA ALA A 525 80.34 119.66 -26.02
C ALA A 525 79.84 120.90 -26.79
N MET A 526 80.44 122.03 -26.43
CA MET A 526 80.88 123.16 -27.27
C MET A 526 80.22 123.39 -28.64
N ARG A 527 79.63 124.58 -28.80
CA ARG A 527 79.60 125.33 -30.06
C ARG A 527 80.47 126.59 -29.90
N THR A 528 81.47 126.72 -30.77
CA THR A 528 82.23 127.96 -31.02
C THR A 528 81.46 128.87 -31.98
N LYS A 529 81.08 130.05 -31.51
CA LYS A 529 81.53 131.35 -32.04
C LYS A 529 81.20 132.45 -31.05
#